data_AF-A0A972GIW4-F1
#
_entry.id   AF-A0A972GIW4-F1
#
_cell.length_a   1.000
_cell.length_b   1.000
_cell.length_c   1.000
_cell.angle_alpha   90.00
_cell.angle_beta   90.00
_cell.angle_gamma   90.00
#
_symmetry.space_group_name_H-M   'P 1'
#
loop_
_entity.id
_entity.type
_entity.pdbx_description
1 polymer ?
#
loop_
_entity_poly.entity_id
_entity_poly.type
_entity_poly.pdbx_seq_one_letter_code
_entity_poly.pdbx_strand_id
1 'polypeptide(L)'
;MQPTKDERLLATLAHASVVANTANLIGLIMAALIWGTQREKSPFVRFQALQAVIYQSFMLAIGMLLTLIWAGCLGLSLIPVAFRPDLYTTSPPDIFWLVLIGFVVPLGFALVAMLYGLYGALQVYRGKPFTYVLVGRWAHSVADESPTSSGTPTDRADLEVANTSHLHNTPISKDAG
;
A
#
# COMPACT_ATOMS: atom_id res chain seq x y z
N MET A 1 -22.54 -3.24 0.23
CA MET A 1 -22.89 -2.59 1.51
C MET A 1 -22.12 -1.29 1.61
N GLN A 2 -22.77 -0.17 1.96
CA GLN A 2 -22.04 1.08 2.15
C GLN A 2 -21.23 1.02 3.45
N PRO A 3 -19.97 1.47 3.47
CA PRO A 3 -19.16 1.44 4.67
C PRO A 3 -19.74 2.35 5.76
N THR A 4 -19.73 1.85 6.98
CA THR A 4 -20.13 2.59 8.19
C THR A 4 -19.21 3.79 8.44
N LYS A 5 -19.66 4.73 9.27
CA LYS A 5 -18.88 5.92 9.63
C LYS A 5 -17.55 5.54 10.31
N ASP A 6 -17.57 4.53 11.16
CA ASP A 6 -16.40 4.07 11.91
C ASP A 6 -15.35 3.42 11.00
N GLU A 7 -15.79 2.63 10.02
CA GLU A 7 -14.90 2.05 9.00
C GLU A 7 -14.21 3.14 8.16
N ARG A 8 -14.95 4.20 7.82
CA ARG A 8 -14.38 5.35 7.08
C ARG A 8 -13.39 6.15 7.92
N LEU A 9 -13.67 6.33 9.22
CA LEU A 9 -12.75 6.98 10.15
C LEU A 9 -11.45 6.19 10.30
N LEU A 10 -11.54 4.87 10.51
CA LEU A 10 -10.37 4.00 10.65
C LEU A 10 -9.51 3.99 9.38
N ALA A 11 -10.14 3.91 8.20
CA ALA A 11 -9.43 4.00 6.94
C ALA A 11 -8.76 5.37 6.75
N THR A 12 -9.43 6.46 7.13
CA THR A 12 -8.86 7.82 7.11
C THR A 12 -7.65 7.93 8.04
N LEU A 13 -7.75 7.40 9.26
CA LEU A 13 -6.67 7.40 10.25
C LEU A 13 -5.45 6.61 9.77
N ALA A 14 -5.66 5.47 9.10
CA ALA A 14 -4.58 4.68 8.51
C ALA A 14 -3.79 5.45 7.45
N HIS A 15 -4.45 6.31 6.66
CA HIS A 15 -3.76 7.19 5.71
C HIS A 15 -3.15 8.41 6.40
N ALA A 16 -3.85 9.04 7.34
CA ALA A 16 -3.38 10.22 8.06
C ALA A 16 -2.16 9.92 8.95
N SER A 17 -1.96 8.66 9.35
CA SER A 17 -0.80 8.23 10.12
C SER A 17 0.53 8.48 9.39
N VAL A 18 0.52 8.69 8.07
CA VAL A 18 1.73 9.07 7.31
C VAL A 18 2.44 10.30 7.90
N VAL A 19 1.70 11.24 8.51
CA VAL A 19 2.28 12.43 9.16
C VAL A 19 3.13 12.04 10.36
N ALA A 20 2.75 10.98 11.09
CA ALA A 20 3.54 10.51 12.22
C ALA A 20 4.89 9.92 11.77
N ASN A 21 5.02 9.44 10.52
CA ASN A 21 6.30 8.95 9.97
C ASN A 21 7.38 10.02 9.91
N THR A 22 7.02 11.31 9.86
CA THR A 22 7.98 12.42 9.83
C THR A 22 8.75 12.56 11.15
N ALA A 23 8.15 12.17 12.28
CA ALA A 23 8.80 12.20 13.58
C ALA A 23 9.49 10.86 13.91
N ASN A 24 8.86 9.73 13.58
CA ASN A 24 9.35 8.36 13.79
C ASN A 24 8.51 7.38 12.97
N LEU A 25 8.94 6.13 12.76
CA LEU A 25 8.19 5.09 12.01
C LEU A 25 6.82 4.67 12.61
N ILE A 26 6.29 5.43 13.58
CA ILE A 26 5.01 5.23 14.26
C ILE A 26 3.85 5.22 13.27
N GLY A 27 3.88 6.06 12.23
CA GLY A 27 2.81 6.13 11.24
C GLY A 27 2.54 4.81 10.53
N LEU A 28 3.61 4.14 10.10
CA LEU A 28 3.55 2.85 9.43
C LEU A 28 3.05 1.76 10.38
N ILE A 29 3.54 1.77 11.62
CA ILE A 29 3.10 0.83 12.66
C ILE A 29 1.59 0.99 12.93
N MET A 30 1.10 2.23 13.05
CA MET A 30 -0.31 2.50 13.26
C MET A 30 -1.18 2.02 12.10
N ALA A 31 -0.77 2.25 10.85
CA ALA A 31 -1.49 1.74 9.69
C ALA A 31 -1.52 0.19 9.66
N ALA A 32 -0.40 -0.45 10.01
CA ALA A 32 -0.30 -1.91 10.09
C ALA A 32 -1.15 -2.50 11.23
N LEU A 33 -1.21 -1.83 12.38
CA LEU A 33 -2.06 -2.21 13.50
C LEU A 33 -3.55 -2.11 13.14
N ILE A 34 -3.96 -1.03 12.47
CA ILE A 34 -5.34 -0.87 11.99
C ILE A 34 -5.69 -1.98 11.01
N TRP A 35 -4.78 -2.30 10.08
CA TRP A 35 -4.97 -3.42 9.16
C TRP A 35 -5.10 -4.74 9.93
N GLY A 36 -4.16 -5.08 10.81
CA GLY A 36 -4.15 -6.35 11.53
C GLY A 36 -5.40 -6.57 12.41
N THR A 37 -5.89 -5.51 13.07
CA THR A 37 -7.04 -5.59 13.98
C THR A 37 -8.41 -5.56 13.29
N GLN A 38 -8.50 -4.91 12.11
CA GLN A 38 -9.77 -4.69 11.42
C GLN A 38 -9.92 -5.51 10.12
N ARG A 39 -8.88 -6.21 9.66
CA ARG A 39 -8.92 -6.98 8.40
C ARG A 39 -10.02 -8.04 8.34
N GLU A 40 -10.38 -8.63 9.48
CA GLU A 40 -11.36 -9.72 9.57
C GLU A 40 -12.78 -9.20 9.82
N LYS A 41 -12.91 -7.93 10.25
CA LYS A 41 -14.20 -7.31 10.58
C LYS A 41 -14.80 -6.55 9.40
N SER A 42 -13.96 -5.99 8.53
CA SER A 42 -14.41 -5.17 7.42
C SER A 42 -13.55 -5.33 6.17
N PRO A 43 -14.11 -5.77 5.03
CA PRO A 43 -13.37 -5.84 3.77
C PRO A 43 -12.98 -4.45 3.25
N PHE A 44 -13.75 -3.40 3.57
CA PHE A 44 -13.43 -2.02 3.18
C PHE A 44 -12.20 -1.49 3.92
N VAL A 45 -12.18 -1.64 5.26
CA VAL A 45 -11.04 -1.20 6.08
C VAL A 45 -9.81 -2.04 5.76
N ARG A 46 -9.96 -3.36 5.53
CA ARG A 46 -8.87 -4.25 5.09
C ARG A 46 -8.16 -3.69 3.86
N PHE A 47 -8.90 -3.33 2.82
CA PHE A 47 -8.33 -2.86 1.56
C PHE A 47 -7.62 -1.51 1.74
N GLN A 48 -8.28 -0.54 2.39
CA GLN A 48 -7.74 0.81 2.53
C GLN A 48 -6.54 0.86 3.48
N ALA A 49 -6.60 0.14 4.61
CA ALA A 49 -5.47 0.06 5.53
C ALA A 49 -4.26 -0.64 4.90
N LEU A 50 -4.48 -1.70 4.10
CA LEU A 50 -3.40 -2.35 3.35
C LEU A 50 -2.77 -1.40 2.32
N GLN A 51 -3.61 -0.66 1.58
CA GLN A 51 -3.14 0.36 0.64
C GLN A 51 -2.28 1.43 1.34
N ALA A 52 -2.69 1.86 2.54
CA ALA A 52 -1.91 2.80 3.35
C ALA A 52 -0.56 2.21 3.79
N VAL A 53 -0.53 0.96 4.27
CA VAL A 53 0.71 0.28 4.68
C VAL A 53 1.67 0.15 3.50
N ILE A 54 1.19 -0.34 2.35
CA ILE A 54 2.01 -0.51 1.14
C ILE A 54 2.57 0.84 0.69
N TYR A 55 1.73 1.87 0.61
CA TYR A 55 2.15 3.21 0.21
C TYR A 55 3.23 3.76 1.15
N GLN A 56 2.99 3.72 2.47
CA GLN A 56 3.94 4.22 3.47
C GLN A 56 5.27 3.44 3.41
N SER A 57 5.23 2.13 3.21
CA SER A 57 6.42 1.28 3.09
C SER A 57 7.25 1.63 1.85
N PHE A 58 6.58 1.82 0.72
CA PHE A 58 7.24 2.16 -0.54
C PHE A 58 7.87 3.56 -0.49
N MET A 59 7.15 4.55 0.06
CA MET A 59 7.67 5.91 0.24
C MET A 59 8.84 5.94 1.22
N LEU A 60 8.78 5.14 2.29
CA LEU A 60 9.89 5.00 3.23
C LEU A 60 11.13 4.40 2.54
N ALA A 61 10.97 3.35 1.73
CA ALA A 61 12.07 2.72 1.01
C ALA A 61 12.76 3.69 0.04
N ILE A 62 11.98 4.43 -0.76
CA ILE A 62 12.53 5.45 -1.68
C ILE A 62 13.19 6.58 -0.90
N GLY A 63 12.52 7.11 0.13
CA GLY A 63 13.08 8.17 0.97
C GLY A 63 14.39 7.78 1.63
N MET A 64 14.50 6.53 2.09
CA MET A 64 15.72 5.99 2.67
C MET A 64 16.83 5.86 1.63
N LEU A 65 16.52 5.37 0.42
CA LEU A 65 17.50 5.31 -0.67
C LEU A 65 18.03 6.70 -1.05
N LEU A 66 17.15 7.69 -1.22
CA LEU A 66 17.54 9.08 -1.52
C LEU A 66 18.41 9.66 -0.41
N THR A 67 18.05 9.41 0.85
CA THR A 67 18.81 9.88 2.02
C THR A 67 20.18 9.21 2.09
N LEU A 68 20.28 7.91 1.80
CA LEU A 68 21.54 7.17 1.78
C LEU A 68 22.47 7.65 0.65
N ILE A 69 21.93 7.89 -0.55
CA ILE A 69 22.70 8.46 -1.67
C ILE A 69 23.23 9.83 -1.29
N TRP A 70 22.37 10.70 -0.74
CA TRP A 70 22.77 12.03 -0.29
C TRP A 70 23.83 11.97 0.82
N ALA A 71 23.65 11.13 1.83
CA ALA A 71 24.60 10.95 2.92
C ALA A 71 25.94 10.38 2.41
N GLY A 72 25.91 9.50 1.41
CA GLY A 72 27.10 9.01 0.71
C GLY A 72 27.85 10.14 0.02
N CYS A 73 27.16 10.97 -0.75
CA CYS A 73 27.75 12.17 -1.38
C CYS A 73 28.35 13.13 -0.35
N LEU A 74 27.68 13.32 0.79
CA LEU A 74 28.18 14.15 1.89
C LEU A 74 29.44 13.54 2.49
N GLY A 75 29.45 12.24 2.76
CA GLY A 75 30.63 11.52 3.24
C GLY A 75 31.81 11.66 2.28
N LEU A 76 31.59 11.45 0.98
CA LEU A 76 32.61 11.62 -0.06
C LEU A 76 33.13 13.07 -0.11
N SER A 77 32.26 14.07 0.04
CA SER A 77 32.65 15.49 0.05
C SER A 77 33.60 15.84 1.21
N LEU A 78 33.55 15.09 2.31
CA LEU A 78 34.34 15.32 3.51
C LEU A 78 35.65 14.52 3.54
N ILE A 79 35.83 13.53 2.65
CA ILE A 79 37.08 12.76 2.53
C ILE A 79 38.31 13.69 2.41
N PRO A 80 38.33 14.70 1.52
CA PRO A 80 39.51 15.58 1.38
C PRO A 80 39.85 16.33 2.67
N VAL A 81 38.83 16.72 3.44
CA VAL A 81 38.99 17.43 4.72
C VAL A 81 39.62 16.50 5.78
N ALA A 82 39.24 15.22 5.78
CA ALA A 82 39.79 14.24 6.71
C ALA A 82 41.28 13.93 6.46
N PHE A 83 41.71 13.89 5.19
CA PHE A 83 43.10 13.56 4.83
C PHE A 83 44.03 14.76 4.78
N ARG A 84 43.51 15.97 4.50
CA ARG A 84 44.31 17.19 4.35
C ARG A 84 43.62 18.37 5.05
N PRO A 85 43.45 18.33 6.38
CA PRO A 85 42.72 19.36 7.12
C PRO A 85 43.35 20.74 6.98
N ASP A 86 44.67 20.81 6.80
CA ASP A 86 45.44 22.06 6.70
C ASP A 86 44.97 22.97 5.54
N LEU A 87 44.51 22.37 4.44
CA LEU A 87 44.05 23.07 3.23
C LEU A 87 42.64 23.67 3.40
N TYR A 88 41.88 23.26 4.43
CA TYR A 88 40.48 23.61 4.62
C TYR A 88 40.22 24.32 5.97
N THR A 89 41.26 24.91 6.56
CA THR A 89 41.18 25.63 7.85
C THR A 89 40.32 26.89 7.79
N THR A 90 40.18 27.49 6.60
CA THR A 90 39.45 28.75 6.38
C THR A 90 38.11 28.55 5.67
N SER A 91 37.97 27.51 4.85
CA SER A 91 36.72 27.21 4.15
C SER A 91 36.59 25.72 3.80
N PRO A 92 35.39 25.12 3.94
CA PRO A 92 35.11 23.78 3.42
C PRO A 92 35.26 23.70 1.88
N PRO A 93 35.41 22.49 1.32
CA PRO A 93 35.45 22.27 -0.13
C PRO A 93 34.19 22.79 -0.84
N ASP A 94 34.30 23.35 -2.04
CA ASP A 94 33.14 23.89 -2.79
C ASP A 94 32.03 22.84 -3.02
N ILE A 95 32.42 21.57 -3.22
CA ILE A 95 31.51 20.44 -3.41
C ILE A 95 30.61 20.19 -2.19
N PHE A 96 31.05 20.58 -0.98
CA PHE A 96 30.26 20.48 0.26
C PHE A 96 28.96 21.29 0.16
N TRP A 97 29.02 22.51 -0.36
CA TRP A 97 27.85 23.38 -0.48
C TRP A 97 26.85 22.85 -1.50
N LEU A 98 27.33 22.30 -2.61
CA LEU A 98 26.48 21.67 -3.62
C LEU A 98 25.74 20.47 -3.04
N VAL A 99 26.44 19.61 -2.28
CA VAL A 99 25.82 18.47 -1.59
C VAL A 99 24.82 18.95 -0.53
N LEU A 100 25.12 20.03 0.18
CA LEU A 100 24.20 20.61 1.18
C LEU A 100 22.89 21.06 0.54
N ILE A 101 22.95 21.75 -0.61
CA ILE A 101 21.75 22.12 -1.39
C ILE A 101 21.03 20.86 -1.90
N GLY A 102 21.78 19.79 -2.20
CA GLY A 102 21.24 18.49 -2.57
C GLY A 102 20.29 17.88 -1.52
N PHE A 103 20.33 18.32 -0.25
CA PHE A 103 19.40 17.88 0.80
C PHE A 103 17.93 18.25 0.50
N VAL A 104 17.71 19.25 -0.36
CA VAL A 104 16.37 19.65 -0.81
C VAL A 104 15.66 18.50 -1.54
N VAL A 105 16.40 17.59 -2.19
CA VAL A 105 15.82 16.45 -2.93
C VAL A 105 15.12 15.45 -1.99
N PRO A 106 15.80 14.81 -1.02
CA PRO A 106 15.13 13.89 -0.09
C PRO A 106 14.06 14.61 0.74
N LEU A 107 14.29 15.86 1.14
CA LEU A 107 13.31 16.64 1.92
C LEU A 107 12.04 16.95 1.11
N GLY A 108 12.20 17.42 -0.13
CA GLY A 108 11.09 17.70 -1.04
C GLY A 108 10.29 16.45 -1.38
N PHE A 109 10.98 15.32 -1.64
CA PHE A 109 10.33 14.04 -1.84
C PHE A 109 9.49 13.62 -0.64
N ALA A 110 10.05 13.67 0.58
CA ALA A 110 9.34 13.30 1.80
C ALA A 110 8.08 14.16 2.01
N LEU A 111 8.18 15.47 1.73
CA LEU A 111 7.05 16.40 1.84
C LEU A 111 5.95 16.06 0.83
N VAL A 112 6.29 15.85 -0.43
CA VAL A 112 5.32 15.48 -1.48
C VAL A 112 4.65 14.15 -1.17
N ALA A 113 5.42 13.14 -0.74
CA ALA A 113 4.89 11.84 -0.35
C ALA A 113 3.91 11.93 0.83
N MET A 114 4.23 12.75 1.84
CA MET A 114 3.35 13.00 2.98
C MET A 114 2.04 13.67 2.52
N LEU A 115 2.12 14.72 1.71
CA LEU A 115 0.96 15.45 1.19
C LEU A 115 0.04 14.53 0.36
N TYR A 116 0.61 13.66 -0.46
CA TYR A 116 -0.16 12.70 -1.24
C TYR A 116 -0.85 11.63 -0.37
N GLY A 117 -0.19 11.18 0.70
CA GLY A 117 -0.80 10.31 1.71
C GLY A 117 -2.00 10.98 2.41
N LEU A 118 -1.85 12.26 2.78
CA LEU A 118 -2.91 13.06 3.39
C LEU A 118 -4.07 13.32 2.43
N TYR A 119 -3.78 13.55 1.14
CA TYR A 119 -4.79 13.66 0.09
C TYR A 119 -5.63 12.36 -0.01
N GLY A 120 -4.98 11.19 0.10
CA GLY A 120 -5.68 9.91 0.19
C GLY A 120 -6.61 9.82 1.40
N ALA A 121 -6.14 10.26 2.57
CA ALA A 121 -6.96 10.32 3.79
C ALA A 121 -8.22 11.18 3.59
N LEU A 122 -8.07 12.38 3.01
CA LEU A 122 -9.19 13.29 2.73
C LEU A 122 -10.19 12.69 1.75
N GLN A 123 -9.72 11.92 0.77
CA GLN A 123 -10.58 11.35 -0.25
C GLN A 123 -11.42 10.17 0.29
N VAL A 124 -10.80 9.32 1.11
CA VAL A 124 -11.47 8.24 1.85
C VAL A 124 -12.47 8.82 2.87
N TYR A 125 -12.10 9.90 3.56
CA TYR A 125 -12.99 10.63 4.46
C TYR A 125 -14.25 11.15 3.74
N ARG A 126 -14.13 11.59 2.48
CA ARG A 126 -15.26 12.05 1.66
C ARG A 126 -16.12 10.93 1.07
N GLY A 127 -15.77 9.66 1.30
CA GLY A 127 -16.56 8.52 0.84
C GLY A 127 -16.45 8.26 -0.67
N LYS A 128 -15.47 8.87 -1.34
CA LYS A 128 -15.15 8.56 -2.73
C LYS A 128 -14.22 7.32 -2.75
N PRO A 129 -14.43 6.36 -3.66
CA PRO A 129 -13.52 5.22 -3.79
C PRO A 129 -12.17 5.74 -4.30
N PHE A 130 -11.22 5.96 -3.39
CA PHE A 130 -9.85 6.32 -3.76
C PHE A 130 -9.00 5.06 -3.83
N THR A 131 -8.59 4.72 -5.04
CA THR A 131 -7.63 3.68 -5.34
C THR A 131 -6.35 4.33 -5.81
N TYR A 132 -5.22 4.01 -5.17
CA TYR A 132 -3.93 4.37 -5.72
C TYR A 132 -3.74 3.60 -7.03
N VAL A 133 -3.49 4.31 -8.13
CA VAL A 133 -3.38 3.75 -9.50
C VAL A 133 -2.38 2.58 -9.57
N LEU A 134 -1.36 2.59 -8.71
CA LEU A 134 -0.32 1.55 -8.66
C LEU A 134 -0.66 0.36 -7.72
N VAL A 135 -1.57 0.53 -6.76
CA VAL A 135 -1.86 -0.46 -5.69
C VAL A 135 -3.14 -1.25 -5.95
N GLY A 136 -4.05 -0.74 -6.80
CA GLY A 136 -5.29 -1.43 -7.15
C GLY A 136 -5.09 -2.86 -7.70
N ARG A 137 -3.98 -3.13 -8.40
CA ARG A 137 -3.72 -4.46 -9.01
C ARG A 137 -3.29 -5.54 -8.02
N TRP A 138 -2.54 -5.20 -6.95
CA TRP A 138 -2.02 -6.16 -5.97
C TRP A 138 -3.02 -6.46 -4.83
N ALA A 139 -3.89 -5.49 -4.52
CA ALA A 139 -4.89 -5.67 -3.47
C ALA A 139 -6.04 -6.60 -3.91
N HIS A 140 -6.28 -6.76 -5.22
CA HIS A 140 -7.19 -7.77 -5.75
C HIS A 140 -6.63 -9.19 -5.59
N SER A 141 -5.34 -9.43 -5.84
CA SER A 141 -4.74 -10.77 -5.75
C SER A 141 -4.71 -11.33 -4.33
N VAL A 142 -4.52 -10.49 -3.30
CA VAL A 142 -4.53 -10.93 -1.89
C VAL A 142 -5.95 -11.10 -1.33
N ALA A 143 -6.96 -10.48 -1.96
CA ALA A 143 -8.36 -10.69 -1.59
C ALA A 143 -8.89 -12.03 -2.11
N ASP A 144 -8.44 -12.46 -3.29
CA ASP A 144 -8.82 -13.74 -3.91
C ASP A 144 -8.19 -14.97 -3.25
N GLU A 145 -7.10 -14.80 -2.49
CA GLU A 145 -6.44 -15.86 -1.72
C GLU A 145 -7.09 -16.13 -0.34
N SER A 146 -8.16 -15.43 0.01
CA SER A 146 -8.99 -15.81 1.17
C SER A 146 -9.57 -17.21 0.93
N PRO A 147 -9.57 -18.16 1.90
CA PRO A 147 -9.94 -19.57 1.68
C PRO A 147 -11.41 -19.86 1.32
N THR A 148 -12.16 -18.87 0.85
CA THR A 148 -13.57 -19.00 0.47
C THR A 148 -13.78 -19.09 -1.05
N SER A 149 -12.72 -19.12 -1.87
CA SER A 149 -12.83 -19.32 -3.33
C SER A 149 -12.69 -20.78 -3.78
N SER A 150 -12.38 -21.72 -2.88
CA SER A 150 -12.66 -23.14 -3.14
C SER A 150 -14.14 -23.41 -2.87
N GLY A 151 -15.01 -22.90 -3.74
CA GLY A 151 -16.29 -23.54 -3.97
C GLY A 151 -16.00 -25.01 -4.25
N THR A 152 -16.43 -25.85 -3.33
CA THR A 152 -16.28 -27.30 -3.35
C THR A 152 -16.70 -27.82 -4.74
N PRO A 153 -15.90 -28.68 -5.41
CA PRO A 153 -16.26 -29.28 -6.70
C PRO A 153 -17.57 -30.09 -6.72
N THR A 154 -18.22 -30.27 -5.57
CA THR A 154 -19.44 -31.06 -5.42
C THR A 154 -20.61 -30.48 -6.22
N ASP A 155 -20.79 -29.15 -6.25
CA ASP A 155 -21.97 -28.55 -6.89
C ASP A 155 -22.02 -28.77 -8.42
N ARG A 156 -20.85 -28.90 -9.07
CA ARG A 156 -20.80 -29.21 -10.51
C ARG A 156 -21.01 -30.69 -10.81
N ALA A 157 -20.57 -31.58 -9.92
CA ALA A 157 -20.85 -33.01 -10.05
C ALA A 157 -22.35 -33.29 -9.83
N ASP A 158 -22.97 -32.60 -8.87
CA ASP A 158 -24.38 -32.76 -8.52
C ASP A 158 -25.29 -32.22 -9.64
N LEU A 159 -24.90 -31.11 -10.28
CA LEU A 159 -25.62 -30.55 -11.44
C LEU A 159 -25.44 -31.41 -12.72
N GLU A 160 -24.30 -32.04 -12.92
CA GLU A 160 -24.09 -32.95 -14.07
C GLU A 160 -24.83 -34.28 -13.90
N VAL A 161 -24.93 -34.80 -12.67
CA VAL A 161 -25.77 -35.98 -12.34
C VAL A 161 -27.27 -35.65 -12.38
N ALA A 162 -27.69 -34.46 -11.96
CA ALA A 162 -29.08 -34.01 -12.07
C ALA A 162 -29.53 -33.76 -13.52
N ASN A 163 -28.63 -33.25 -14.38
CA ASN A 163 -28.93 -33.00 -15.79
C ASN A 163 -28.97 -34.31 -16.61
N THR A 164 -28.13 -35.28 -16.28
CA THR A 164 -28.11 -36.59 -16.97
C THR A 164 -29.29 -37.49 -16.57
N SER A 165 -29.79 -37.38 -15.34
CA SER A 165 -30.96 -38.13 -14.87
C SER A 165 -32.29 -37.62 -15.46
N HIS A 166 -32.36 -36.38 -15.93
CA HIS A 166 -33.56 -35.81 -16.55
C HIS A 166 -33.75 -36.20 -18.04
N LEU A 167 -32.73 -36.77 -18.68
CA LEU A 167 -32.76 -37.15 -20.10
C LEU A 167 -33.19 -38.62 -20.35
N HIS A 168 -33.41 -39.43 -19.31
CA HIS A 168 -33.73 -40.86 -19.46
C HIS A 168 -35.21 -41.23 -19.23
N ASN A 169 -36.09 -40.27 -18.94
CA ASN A 169 -37.52 -40.53 -18.69
C ASN A 169 -38.44 -39.76 -19.65
N THR A 170 -38.37 -40.07 -20.93
CA THR A 170 -39.49 -39.86 -21.85
C THR A 170 -40.23 -41.19 -22.02
N PRO A 171 -41.47 -41.34 -21.52
CA PRO A 171 -42.28 -42.50 -21.83
C PRO A 171 -42.60 -42.49 -23.32
N ILE A 172 -42.12 -43.51 -24.04
CA ILE A 172 -42.55 -43.78 -25.42
C ILE A 172 -44.04 -44.12 -25.35
N SER A 173 -44.91 -43.19 -25.77
CA SER A 173 -46.30 -43.52 -26.04
C SER A 173 -46.31 -44.47 -27.23
N LYS A 174 -46.62 -45.75 -26.96
CA LYS A 174 -47.28 -46.59 -27.96
C LYS A 174 -48.55 -45.86 -28.38
N ASP A 175 -48.79 -45.78 -29.69
CA ASP A 175 -50.09 -45.83 -30.38
C ASP A 175 -50.02 -45.09 -31.73
N ALA A 176 -49.80 -45.85 -32.81
CA ALA A 176 -50.35 -45.60 -34.14
C ALA A 176 -49.89 -46.70 -35.11
N GLY A 177 -50.82 -47.60 -35.48
CA GLY A 177 -50.62 -48.60 -36.54
C GLY A 177 -51.24 -49.94 -36.21
#